data_AF-S7WHW5-F1
#
_entry.id   AF-S7WHW5-F1
#
_cell.length_a   1.000
_cell.length_b   1.000
_cell.length_c   1.000
_cell.angle_alpha   90.00
_cell.angle_beta   90.00
_cell.angle_gamma   90.00
#
_symmetry.space_group_name_H-M   'P 1'
#
loop_
_entity.id
_entity.type
_entity.pdbx_description
1 polymer ?
#
loop_
_entity_poly.entity_id
_entity_poly.type
_entity_poly.pdbx_seq_one_letter_code
_entity_poly.pdbx_strand_id
1 'polypeptide(L)'
;MKPEIGYGSRGVKLIQNFKQGQEHLNSYPTCLILENLPGKEFTVDCFTDKNRKLLFSAGRERKRISNGISVNTVPVEMEDESLKTIARHINAVFHFRGAWFFQVKYNDNGALCLLEVASRLGGSSSLFRNMGVNFALLSIFDAFGYDVNVFSNSYNIELDRSLNNKYKLDITFDKAYIDFDDCLILGDKVNTALLGLLYQFLNQGKKLVLITKHKDDIYESLIKFRLDKVFDEIIHLEQDHFKFEYIDKEKAIFIDDSYAERYQVHKALKIPVFAPDSIECLID
;
A
#
# COMPACT_ATOMS: atom_id res chain seq x y z
N MET A 1 -25.52 18.38 2.60
CA MET A 1 -25.39 18.97 1.26
C MET A 1 -23.93 18.97 0.85
N LYS A 2 -23.62 18.60 -0.40
CA LYS A 2 -22.25 18.51 -0.96
C LYS A 2 -22.25 19.10 -2.38
N PRO A 3 -21.26 19.92 -2.78
CA PRO A 3 -21.15 20.40 -4.15
C PRO A 3 -21.04 19.24 -5.14
N GLU A 4 -21.68 19.37 -6.32
CA GLU A 4 -21.57 18.38 -7.40
C GLU A 4 -20.11 18.15 -7.84
N ILE A 5 -19.31 19.22 -7.88
CA ILE A 5 -17.88 19.18 -8.19
C ILE A 5 -17.10 19.67 -6.97
N GLY A 6 -16.18 18.84 -6.45
CA GLY A 6 -15.37 19.22 -5.30
C GLY A 6 -14.37 18.17 -4.85
N TYR A 7 -13.59 18.52 -3.84
CA TYR A 7 -12.62 17.64 -3.19
C TYR A 7 -12.40 18.05 -1.74
N GLY A 8 -11.92 17.11 -0.91
CA GLY A 8 -11.51 17.38 0.47
C GLY A 8 -12.64 17.97 1.35
N SER A 9 -13.88 17.56 1.11
CA SER A 9 -15.08 18.06 1.82
C SER A 9 -15.29 19.58 1.74
N ARG A 10 -14.65 20.28 0.80
CA ARG A 10 -14.87 21.72 0.59
C ARG A 10 -16.32 21.97 0.17
N GLY A 11 -16.98 22.91 0.85
CA GLY A 11 -18.39 23.22 0.63
C GLY A 11 -19.37 22.17 1.15
N VAL A 12 -18.91 21.11 1.84
CA VAL A 12 -19.82 20.14 2.46
C VAL A 12 -20.35 20.70 3.78
N LYS A 13 -21.68 20.62 3.98
CA LYS A 13 -22.34 21.07 5.20
C LYS A 13 -23.45 20.10 5.61
N LEU A 14 -23.45 19.71 6.89
CA LEU A 14 -24.60 19.05 7.51
C LEU A 14 -25.69 20.10 7.74
N ILE A 15 -26.87 19.87 7.17
CA ILE A 15 -28.00 20.79 7.25
C ILE A 15 -28.99 20.27 8.30
N GLN A 16 -29.30 21.11 9.28
CA GLN A 16 -30.17 20.80 10.42
C GLN A 16 -31.58 21.38 10.25
N ASN A 17 -31.75 22.37 9.37
CA ASN A 17 -33.05 22.98 9.10
C ASN A 17 -33.10 23.65 7.72
N PHE A 18 -34.32 23.98 7.28
CA PHE A 18 -34.58 24.54 5.95
C PHE A 18 -33.86 25.87 5.70
N LYS A 19 -33.86 26.79 6.67
CA LYS A 19 -33.20 28.10 6.55
C LYS A 19 -31.71 27.95 6.28
N GLN A 20 -31.03 27.08 7.04
CA GLN A 20 -29.61 26.78 6.85
C GLN A 20 -29.33 26.17 5.47
N GLY A 21 -30.25 25.36 4.95
CA GLY A 21 -30.18 24.80 3.60
C GLY A 21 -30.26 25.89 2.52
N GLN A 22 -31.22 26.81 2.62
CA GLN A 22 -31.34 27.93 1.69
C GLN A 22 -30.10 28.83 1.68
N GLU A 23 -29.60 29.19 2.86
CA GLU A 23 -28.36 29.99 2.99
C GLU A 23 -27.17 29.29 2.33
N HIS A 24 -27.06 27.97 2.50
CA HIS A 24 -25.97 27.21 1.92
C HIS A 24 -26.07 27.10 0.39
N LEU A 25 -27.27 26.93 -0.15
CA LEU A 25 -27.51 26.93 -1.61
C LEU A 25 -27.16 28.27 -2.27
N ASN A 26 -27.30 29.40 -1.55
CA ASN A 26 -26.85 30.69 -2.07
C ASN A 26 -25.32 30.74 -2.28
N SER A 27 -24.55 30.11 -1.39
CA SER A 27 -23.08 30.00 -1.53
C SER A 27 -22.64 28.89 -2.48
N TYR A 28 -23.41 27.80 -2.56
CA TYR A 28 -23.11 26.62 -3.39
C TYR A 28 -24.37 26.17 -4.15
N PRO A 29 -24.69 26.81 -5.29
CA PRO A 29 -25.95 26.59 -6.00
C PRO A 29 -26.11 25.19 -6.61
N THR A 30 -25.01 24.50 -6.87
CA THR A 30 -24.97 23.15 -7.48
C THR A 30 -24.80 22.04 -6.42
N CYS A 31 -25.24 22.28 -5.19
CA CYS A 31 -25.14 21.29 -4.12
C CYS A 31 -26.18 20.16 -4.28
N LEU A 32 -25.71 18.92 -4.12
CA LEU A 32 -26.52 17.75 -3.92
C LEU A 32 -27.12 17.76 -2.50
N ILE A 33 -28.41 17.45 -2.40
CA ILE A 33 -29.13 17.22 -1.15
C ILE A 33 -29.20 15.71 -0.94
N LEU A 34 -28.57 15.23 0.12
CA LEU A 34 -28.38 13.82 0.40
C LEU A 34 -28.77 13.55 1.86
N GLU A 35 -29.15 12.31 2.15
CA GLU A 35 -29.31 11.85 3.54
C GLU A 35 -28.01 12.01 4.33
N ASN A 36 -28.14 12.12 5.66
CA ASN A 36 -26.98 12.06 6.54
C ASN A 36 -26.62 10.59 6.79
N LEU A 37 -25.35 10.25 6.63
CA LEU A 37 -24.82 8.91 6.89
C LEU A 37 -23.91 9.00 8.12
N PRO A 38 -24.34 8.54 9.32
CA PRO A 38 -23.59 8.77 10.55
C PRO A 38 -22.65 7.62 10.94
N GLY A 39 -22.75 6.46 10.31
CA GLY A 39 -21.96 5.29 10.67
C GLY A 39 -20.51 5.35 10.16
N LYS A 40 -19.80 4.23 10.30
CA LYS A 40 -18.39 4.12 9.88
C LYS A 40 -18.22 4.34 8.38
N GLU A 41 -17.10 4.96 8.01
CA GLU A 41 -16.74 5.30 6.63
C GLU A 41 -15.53 4.48 6.18
N PHE A 42 -15.60 3.97 4.95
CA PHE A 42 -14.57 3.12 4.36
C PHE A 42 -14.14 3.67 3.00
N THR A 43 -12.88 3.47 2.66
CA THR A 43 -12.39 3.56 1.28
C THR A 43 -11.99 2.18 0.82
N VAL A 44 -12.40 1.78 -0.38
CA VAL A 44 -12.01 0.51 -0.99
C VAL A 44 -11.12 0.82 -2.17
N ASP A 45 -9.83 0.51 -2.04
CA ASP A 45 -8.84 0.68 -3.10
C ASP A 45 -8.91 -0.53 -4.03
N CYS A 46 -8.96 -0.26 -5.32
CA CYS A 46 -9.18 -1.25 -6.38
C CYS A 46 -8.15 -1.11 -7.50
N PHE A 47 -7.88 -2.21 -8.20
CA PHE A 47 -7.06 -2.23 -9.40
C PHE A 47 -7.67 -3.15 -10.45
N THR A 48 -7.85 -2.62 -11.67
CA THR A 48 -8.39 -3.35 -12.82
C THR A 48 -7.36 -3.37 -13.95
N ASP A 49 -7.10 -4.53 -14.53
CA ASP A 49 -6.10 -4.68 -15.61
C ASP A 49 -6.63 -4.25 -16.99
N LYS A 50 -5.75 -4.30 -18.01
CA LYS A 50 -6.05 -4.04 -19.42
C LYS A 50 -7.12 -4.96 -20.01
N ASN A 51 -7.38 -6.10 -19.38
CA ASN A 51 -8.40 -7.08 -19.77
C ASN A 51 -9.73 -6.87 -19.01
N ARG A 52 -9.85 -5.79 -18.23
CA ARG A 52 -11.01 -5.44 -17.39
C ARG A 52 -11.24 -6.39 -16.21
N LYS A 53 -10.23 -7.17 -15.84
CA LYS A 53 -10.29 -8.04 -14.66
C LYS A 53 -9.93 -7.23 -13.42
N LEU A 54 -10.83 -7.23 -12.43
CA LEU A 54 -10.57 -6.68 -11.10
C LEU A 54 -9.56 -7.58 -10.38
N LEU A 55 -8.29 -7.16 -10.32
CA LEU A 55 -7.21 -7.94 -9.71
C LEU A 55 -7.05 -7.66 -8.21
N PHE A 56 -7.46 -6.48 -7.75
CA PHE A 56 -7.39 -6.12 -6.34
C PHE A 56 -8.61 -5.31 -5.92
N SER A 57 -9.11 -5.58 -4.72
CA SER A 57 -10.13 -4.79 -4.03
C SER A 57 -10.01 -5.05 -2.53
N ALA A 58 -9.57 -4.04 -1.76
CA ALA A 58 -9.49 -4.14 -0.31
C ALA A 58 -9.95 -2.84 0.35
N GLY A 59 -10.72 -3.00 1.43
CA GLY A 59 -11.25 -1.90 2.22
C GLY A 59 -10.27 -1.42 3.26
N ARG A 60 -10.39 -0.15 3.63
CA ARG A 60 -9.78 0.43 4.82
C ARG A 60 -10.76 1.35 5.54
N GLU A 61 -10.85 1.21 6.86
CA GLU A 61 -11.67 2.08 7.71
C GLU A 61 -11.00 3.45 7.81
N ARG A 62 -11.79 4.51 7.70
CA ARG A 62 -11.34 5.89 7.90
C ARG A 62 -11.57 6.30 9.35
N LYS A 63 -10.82 5.70 10.28
CA LYS A 63 -10.93 5.89 11.74
C LYS A 63 -10.95 7.36 12.16
N ARG A 64 -10.10 8.19 11.54
CA ARG A 64 -10.07 9.65 11.77
C ARG A 64 -10.00 10.41 10.45
N ILE A 65 -10.84 11.43 10.34
CA ILE A 65 -10.93 12.31 9.16
C ILE A 65 -10.62 13.74 9.60
N SER A 66 -9.75 14.42 8.86
CA SER A 66 -9.44 15.84 9.05
C SER A 66 -9.41 16.51 7.68
N ASN A 67 -10.16 17.62 7.52
CA ASN A 67 -10.28 18.37 6.25
C ASN A 67 -10.62 17.47 5.04
N GLY A 68 -11.52 16.49 5.23
CA GLY A 68 -11.94 15.54 4.19
C GLY A 68 -10.92 14.46 3.83
N ILE A 69 -9.77 14.44 4.51
CA ILE A 69 -8.70 13.46 4.32
C ILE A 69 -8.74 12.46 5.48
N SER A 70 -8.63 11.16 5.17
CA SER A 70 -8.42 10.14 6.19
C SER A 70 -6.97 10.22 6.67
N VAL A 71 -6.82 10.74 7.89
CA VAL A 71 -5.52 10.94 8.55
C VAL A 71 -5.15 9.77 9.46
N ASN A 72 -6.09 8.86 9.72
CA ASN A 72 -5.83 7.58 10.36
C ASN A 72 -6.68 6.50 9.68
N THR A 73 -6.05 5.39 9.30
CA THR A 73 -6.71 4.31 8.56
C THR A 73 -6.08 2.95 8.83
N VAL A 74 -6.91 1.92 8.81
CA VAL A 74 -6.52 0.51 8.98
C VAL A 74 -7.19 -0.32 7.88
N PRO A 75 -6.56 -1.41 7.38
CA PRO A 75 -7.24 -2.38 6.53
C PRO A 75 -8.48 -2.91 7.26
N VAL A 76 -9.52 -3.23 6.50
CA VAL A 76 -10.66 -3.97 7.02
C VAL A 76 -10.77 -5.31 6.34
N GLU A 77 -10.72 -6.35 7.15
CA GLU A 77 -11.30 -7.63 6.79
C GLU A 77 -12.77 -7.56 7.16
N MET A 78 -13.64 -7.45 6.15
CA MET A 78 -15.06 -7.59 6.41
C MET A 78 -15.41 -9.09 6.36
N GLU A 79 -15.98 -9.59 7.44
CA GLU A 79 -16.51 -10.97 7.53
C GLU A 79 -17.54 -11.25 6.43
N ASP A 80 -18.25 -10.20 5.99
CA ASP A 80 -19.13 -10.22 4.82
C ASP A 80 -18.44 -9.59 3.60
N GLU A 81 -18.48 -10.29 2.48
CA GLU A 81 -17.96 -9.92 1.15
C GLU A 81 -18.68 -8.70 0.51
N SER A 82 -19.44 -7.94 1.29
CA SER A 82 -20.21 -6.76 0.89
C SER A 82 -19.37 -5.73 0.10
N LEU A 83 -18.21 -5.30 0.60
CA LEU A 83 -17.34 -4.35 -0.09
C LEU A 83 -16.82 -4.89 -1.43
N LYS A 84 -16.38 -6.15 -1.45
CA LYS A 84 -15.90 -6.80 -2.67
C LYS A 84 -17.03 -6.98 -3.69
N THR A 85 -18.25 -7.21 -3.22
CA THR A 85 -19.45 -7.28 -4.06
C THR A 85 -19.75 -5.93 -4.71
N ILE A 86 -19.71 -4.84 -3.94
CA ILE A 86 -19.84 -3.48 -4.47
C ILE A 86 -18.76 -3.19 -5.51
N ALA A 87 -17.50 -3.53 -5.21
CA ALA A 87 -16.38 -3.36 -6.14
C ALA A 87 -16.61 -4.09 -7.47
N ARG A 88 -17.06 -5.35 -7.42
CA ARG A 88 -17.41 -6.15 -8.60
C ARG A 88 -18.54 -5.51 -9.41
N HIS A 89 -19.60 -5.03 -8.76
CA HIS A 89 -20.70 -4.36 -9.46
C HIS A 89 -20.25 -3.06 -10.13
N ILE A 90 -19.48 -2.22 -9.45
CA ILE A 90 -18.95 -0.99 -10.05
C ILE A 90 -18.05 -1.34 -11.24
N ASN A 91 -17.13 -2.29 -11.11
CA ASN A 91 -16.25 -2.73 -12.19
C ASN A 91 -16.99 -3.35 -13.39
N ALA A 92 -18.18 -3.92 -13.19
CA ALA A 92 -19.01 -4.44 -14.27
C ALA A 92 -19.72 -3.33 -15.06
N VAL A 93 -20.00 -2.19 -14.42
CA VAL A 93 -20.68 -1.03 -15.04
C VAL A 93 -19.67 -0.09 -15.73
N PHE A 94 -18.52 0.14 -15.11
CA PHE A 94 -17.49 1.04 -15.64
C PHE A 94 -16.36 0.29 -16.33
N HIS A 95 -15.78 0.89 -17.37
CA HIS A 95 -14.61 0.36 -18.06
C HIS A 95 -13.30 0.85 -17.43
N PHE A 96 -13.00 0.40 -16.22
CA PHE A 96 -11.74 0.77 -15.57
C PHE A 96 -10.53 0.05 -16.17
N ARG A 97 -9.39 0.74 -16.12
CA ARG A 97 -8.04 0.23 -16.33
C ARG A 97 -7.09 1.03 -15.44
N GLY A 98 -6.28 0.36 -14.65
CA GLY A 98 -5.44 0.94 -13.61
C GLY A 98 -6.14 1.07 -12.25
N ALA A 99 -5.58 1.93 -11.40
CA ALA A 99 -6.03 2.13 -10.03
C ALA A 99 -7.28 3.03 -9.93
N TRP A 100 -8.21 2.64 -9.09
CA TRP A 100 -9.41 3.40 -8.76
C TRP A 100 -9.84 3.09 -7.32
N PHE A 101 -10.74 3.89 -6.77
CA PHE A 101 -11.34 3.57 -5.47
C PHE A 101 -12.81 3.98 -5.44
N PHE A 102 -13.50 3.46 -4.44
CA PHE A 102 -14.80 3.99 -4.05
C PHE A 102 -14.88 4.16 -2.53
N GLN A 103 -15.82 4.98 -2.07
CA GLN A 103 -16.07 5.20 -0.65
C GLN A 103 -17.49 4.80 -0.31
N VAL A 104 -17.66 4.18 0.85
CA VAL A 104 -18.96 3.81 1.39
C VAL A 104 -19.06 4.22 2.84
N LYS A 105 -20.29 4.42 3.31
CA LYS A 105 -20.56 4.75 4.71
C LYS A 105 -21.85 4.11 5.17
N TYR A 106 -21.88 3.65 6.42
CA TYR A 106 -23.11 3.11 7.00
C TYR A 106 -24.14 4.21 7.24
N ASN A 107 -25.39 3.94 6.84
CA ASN A 107 -26.55 4.72 7.25
C ASN A 107 -27.03 4.31 8.67
N ASP A 108 -28.08 4.98 9.16
CA ASP A 108 -28.68 4.72 10.47
C ASP A 108 -29.26 3.30 10.64
N ASN A 109 -29.57 2.63 9.53
CA ASN A 109 -30.08 1.25 9.53
C ASN A 109 -28.96 0.20 9.43
N GLY A 110 -27.69 0.61 9.44
CA GLY A 110 -26.55 -0.30 9.28
C GLY A 110 -26.33 -0.79 7.85
N ALA A 111 -26.92 -0.16 6.83
CA ALA A 111 -26.65 -0.47 5.44
C ALA A 111 -25.53 0.41 4.86
N LEU A 112 -24.68 -0.17 4.01
CA LEU A 112 -23.63 0.58 3.31
C LEU A 112 -24.21 1.39 2.15
N CYS A 113 -23.98 2.70 2.16
CA CYS A 113 -24.33 3.60 1.07
C CYS A 113 -23.07 4.06 0.32
N LEU A 114 -23.12 4.06 -1.02
CA LEU A 114 -22.04 4.53 -1.90
C LEU A 114 -21.93 6.06 -1.86
N LEU A 115 -20.74 6.58 -1.56
CA LEU A 115 -20.46 8.01 -1.45
C LEU A 115 -19.83 8.60 -2.72
N GLU A 116 -18.78 7.95 -3.22
CA GLU A 116 -18.06 8.38 -4.42
C GLU A 116 -17.33 7.21 -5.05
N VAL A 117 -17.06 7.35 -6.35
CA VAL A 117 -16.18 6.49 -7.15
C VAL A 117 -15.21 7.40 -7.88
N ALA A 118 -13.92 7.09 -7.86
CA ALA A 118 -12.91 7.91 -8.51
C ALA A 118 -11.81 7.06 -9.16
N SER A 119 -11.48 7.38 -10.41
CA SER A 119 -10.40 6.76 -11.19
C SER A 119 -9.05 7.45 -10.95
N ARG A 120 -8.61 7.47 -9.69
CA ARG A 120 -7.30 7.98 -9.26
C ARG A 120 -6.87 7.28 -7.98
N LEU A 121 -5.63 7.52 -7.55
CA LEU A 121 -5.17 7.08 -6.23
C LEU A 121 -5.86 7.85 -5.10
N GLY A 122 -6.24 7.13 -4.05
CA GLY A 122 -6.70 7.69 -2.79
C GLY A 122 -5.54 8.26 -1.98
N GLY A 123 -5.81 9.27 -1.16
CA GLY A 123 -4.76 9.94 -0.38
C GLY A 123 -4.03 9.06 0.65
N SER A 124 -4.64 7.94 1.05
CA SER A 124 -4.05 6.95 1.96
C SER A 124 -3.96 5.56 1.34
N SER A 125 -3.96 5.46 0.00
CA SER A 125 -3.66 4.20 -0.72
C SER A 125 -2.22 3.73 -0.48
N SER A 126 -1.35 4.59 0.08
CA SER A 126 -0.01 4.23 0.56
C SER A 126 -0.04 3.11 1.61
N LEU A 127 -1.16 2.92 2.32
CA LEU A 127 -1.34 1.79 3.22
C LEU A 127 -1.14 0.45 2.50
N PHE A 128 -1.79 0.25 1.35
CA PHE A 128 -1.64 -0.99 0.58
C PHE A 128 -0.31 -1.08 -0.18
N ARG A 129 0.31 0.06 -0.53
CA ARG A 129 1.70 0.07 -1.03
C ARG A 129 2.64 -0.56 -0.01
N ASN A 130 2.50 -0.19 1.26
CA ASN A 130 3.24 -0.77 2.38
C ASN A 130 2.78 -2.19 2.75
N MET A 131 1.80 -2.76 2.05
CA MET A 131 1.46 -4.19 2.09
C MET A 131 1.92 -4.93 0.82
N GLY A 132 2.68 -4.27 -0.06
CA GLY A 132 3.21 -4.85 -1.30
C GLY A 132 2.41 -4.52 -2.58
N VAL A 133 1.30 -3.80 -2.47
CA VAL A 133 0.43 -3.45 -3.61
C VAL A 133 0.69 -2.02 -4.08
N ASN A 134 1.70 -1.84 -4.93
CA ASN A 134 2.02 -0.54 -5.52
C ASN A 134 1.14 -0.24 -6.74
N PHE A 135 -0.01 0.38 -6.48
CA PHE A 135 -0.98 0.75 -7.53
C PHE A 135 -0.42 1.63 -8.64
N ALA A 136 0.54 2.52 -8.34
CA ALA A 136 1.14 3.39 -9.34
C ALA A 136 2.00 2.57 -10.31
N LEU A 137 2.87 1.71 -9.78
CA LEU A 137 3.71 0.82 -10.57
C LEU A 137 2.87 -0.16 -11.40
N LEU A 138 1.86 -0.78 -10.78
CA LEU A 138 0.91 -1.66 -11.46
C LEU A 138 0.20 -0.95 -12.62
N SER A 139 -0.24 0.30 -12.42
CA SER A 139 -0.91 1.07 -13.47
C SER A 139 0.03 1.40 -14.64
N ILE A 140 1.31 1.67 -14.37
CA ILE A 140 2.32 1.94 -15.41
C ILE A 140 2.62 0.67 -16.21
N PHE A 141 2.88 -0.46 -15.55
CA PHE A 141 3.16 -1.72 -16.23
C PHE A 141 1.96 -2.22 -17.04
N ASP A 142 0.75 -2.12 -16.49
CA ASP A 142 -0.46 -2.41 -17.23
C ASP A 142 -0.62 -1.49 -18.44
N ALA A 143 -0.35 -0.18 -18.30
CA ALA A 143 -0.39 0.79 -19.40
C ALA A 143 0.60 0.44 -20.54
N PHE A 144 1.79 -0.05 -20.19
CA PHE A 144 2.77 -0.57 -21.15
C PHE A 144 2.38 -1.92 -21.79
N GLY A 145 1.29 -2.52 -21.35
CA GLY A 145 0.76 -3.76 -21.92
C GLY A 145 1.34 -5.03 -21.31
N TYR A 146 2.06 -4.94 -20.18
CA TYR A 146 2.48 -6.13 -19.43
C TYR A 146 1.27 -6.79 -18.76
N ASP A 147 1.33 -8.11 -18.61
CA ASP A 147 0.41 -8.82 -17.73
C ASP A 147 0.90 -8.64 -16.29
N VAL A 148 0.03 -8.09 -15.44
CA VAL A 148 0.34 -7.80 -14.03
C VAL A 148 -0.41 -8.75 -13.11
N ASN A 149 0.19 -9.04 -11.96
CA ASN A 149 -0.43 -9.81 -10.89
C ASN A 149 -0.27 -9.06 -9.57
N VAL A 150 -1.15 -9.33 -8.62
CA VAL A 150 -1.16 -8.68 -7.31
C VAL A 150 -1.11 -9.73 -6.21
N PHE A 151 -0.21 -9.52 -5.25
CA PHE A 151 -0.21 -10.21 -3.97
C PHE A 151 0.03 -9.18 -2.86
N SER A 152 -0.34 -9.51 -1.63
CA SER A 152 -0.15 -8.66 -0.47
C SER A 152 0.43 -9.44 0.69
N ASN A 153 1.25 -8.79 1.50
CA ASN A 153 1.62 -9.33 2.80
C ASN A 153 0.41 -9.50 3.71
N SER A 154 0.56 -10.38 4.69
CA SER A 154 -0.45 -10.68 5.71
C SER A 154 0.08 -10.27 7.09
N TYR A 155 -0.03 -8.98 7.40
CA TYR A 155 0.20 -8.41 8.74
C TYR A 155 -0.75 -7.23 8.96
N ASN A 156 -0.96 -6.86 10.23
CA ASN A 156 -1.72 -5.67 10.56
C ASN A 156 -0.84 -4.43 10.35
N ILE A 157 -1.45 -3.42 9.75
CA ILE A 157 -0.85 -2.11 9.52
C ILE A 157 -1.85 -1.03 9.89
N GLU A 158 -1.39 0.00 10.59
CA GLU A 158 -2.13 1.23 10.79
C GLU A 158 -1.34 2.40 10.23
N LEU A 159 -1.98 3.23 9.41
CA LEU A 159 -1.39 4.45 8.87
C LEU A 159 -1.97 5.64 9.62
N ASP A 160 -1.08 6.45 10.20
CA ASP A 160 -1.38 7.79 10.69
C ASP A 160 -0.66 8.84 9.85
N ARG A 161 -1.31 9.97 9.58
CA ARG A 161 -0.81 11.01 8.70
C ARG A 161 -1.01 12.39 9.29
N SER A 162 0.08 13.14 9.30
CA SER A 162 0.08 14.60 9.46
C SER A 162 0.66 15.24 8.18
N LEU A 163 1.91 15.71 8.23
CA LEU A 163 2.69 16.12 7.06
C LEU A 163 3.38 14.94 6.38
N ASN A 164 3.77 13.94 7.18
CA ASN A 164 4.36 12.69 6.73
C ASN A 164 3.44 11.52 7.10
N ASN A 165 3.64 10.38 6.44
CA ASN A 165 3.01 9.12 6.83
C ASN A 165 3.85 8.47 7.94
N LYS A 166 3.17 7.94 8.95
CA LYS A 166 3.75 7.07 9.97
C LYS A 166 2.94 5.78 10.01
N TYR A 167 3.63 4.67 10.17
CA TYR A 167 3.04 3.35 10.13
C TYR A 167 3.26 2.66 11.46
N LYS A 168 2.26 1.89 11.89
CA LYS A 168 2.38 0.95 12.99
C LYS A 168 2.15 -0.44 12.43
N LEU A 169 3.17 -1.28 12.53
CA LEU A 169 3.14 -2.67 12.12
C LEU A 169 3.10 -3.58 13.35
N ASP A 170 2.59 -4.79 13.19
CA ASP A 170 2.62 -5.86 14.19
C ASP A 170 3.52 -7.03 13.77
N ILE A 171 4.59 -6.73 13.03
CA ILE A 171 5.56 -7.74 12.62
C ILE A 171 6.62 -7.94 13.71
N THR A 172 7.03 -9.20 13.92
CA THR A 172 8.17 -9.55 14.76
C THR A 172 9.12 -10.41 13.95
N PHE A 173 10.37 -9.98 13.82
CA PHE A 173 11.42 -10.69 13.11
C PHE A 173 12.76 -10.50 13.81
N ASP A 174 13.66 -11.46 13.62
CA ASP A 174 15.02 -11.44 14.17
C ASP A 174 16.08 -11.41 13.04
N LYS A 175 15.67 -11.77 11.80
CA LYS A 175 16.53 -11.81 10.61
C LYS A 175 15.92 -10.99 9.47
N ALA A 176 16.75 -10.20 8.80
CA ALA A 176 16.37 -9.52 7.56
C ALA A 176 17.28 -10.01 6.42
N TYR A 177 16.66 -10.44 5.32
CA TYR A 177 17.32 -10.83 4.08
C TYR A 177 17.20 -9.68 3.08
N ILE A 178 18.31 -9.24 2.50
CA ILE A 178 18.37 -8.03 1.68
C ILE A 178 19.05 -8.34 0.35
N ASP A 179 18.41 -7.97 -0.76
CA ASP A 179 19.04 -8.00 -2.06
C ASP A 179 20.00 -6.83 -2.29
N PHE A 180 20.99 -7.06 -3.14
CA PHE A 180 22.02 -6.10 -3.47
C PHE A 180 21.61 -5.17 -4.62
N ASP A 181 21.51 -5.72 -5.83
CA ASP A 181 21.24 -4.98 -7.07
C ASP A 181 19.81 -4.41 -7.07
N ASP A 182 19.65 -3.19 -7.59
CA ASP A 182 18.39 -2.43 -7.68
C ASP A 182 17.57 -2.28 -6.37
N CYS A 183 18.16 -2.72 -5.24
CA CYS A 183 17.58 -2.73 -3.91
C CYS A 183 18.45 -1.93 -2.93
N LEU A 184 19.62 -2.45 -2.56
CA LEU A 184 20.62 -1.75 -1.73
C LEU A 184 21.44 -0.75 -2.55
N ILE A 185 21.74 -1.09 -3.80
CA ILE A 185 22.44 -0.23 -4.75
C ILE A 185 21.47 0.14 -5.87
N LEU A 186 21.26 1.44 -6.07
CA LEU A 186 20.45 1.99 -7.15
C LEU A 186 21.38 2.59 -8.20
N GLY A 187 21.67 1.82 -9.26
CA GLY A 187 22.67 2.18 -10.27
C GLY A 187 24.08 2.24 -9.69
N ASP A 188 24.62 3.44 -9.51
CA ASP A 188 25.96 3.68 -8.96
C ASP A 188 25.95 4.27 -7.54
N LYS A 189 24.78 4.26 -6.87
CA LYS A 189 24.59 4.89 -5.56
C LYS A 189 23.99 3.93 -4.56
N VAL A 190 24.38 4.07 -3.30
CA VAL A 190 23.74 3.36 -2.19
C VAL A 190 22.35 3.95 -1.94
N ASN A 191 21.35 3.09 -1.77
CA ASN A 191 20.03 3.44 -1.29
C ASN A 191 20.12 3.89 0.17
N THR A 192 20.22 5.20 0.41
CA THR A 192 20.45 5.74 1.75
C THR A 192 19.29 5.50 2.72
N ALA A 193 18.06 5.40 2.21
CA ALA A 193 16.90 5.05 3.04
C ALA A 193 16.99 3.60 3.53
N LEU A 194 17.32 2.67 2.63
CA LEU A 194 17.52 1.27 3.02
C LEU A 194 18.74 1.12 3.93
N LEU A 195 19.87 1.78 3.64
CA LEU A 195 21.04 1.74 4.52
C LEU A 195 20.72 2.25 5.93
N GLY A 196 19.99 3.37 6.04
CA GLY A 196 19.51 3.88 7.32
C GLY A 196 18.66 2.86 8.09
N LEU A 197 17.77 2.16 7.38
CA LEU A 197 16.96 1.08 7.94
C LEU A 197 17.82 -0.12 8.39
N LEU A 198 18.86 -0.50 7.64
CA LEU A 198 19.78 -1.57 8.04
C LEU A 198 20.49 -1.23 9.36
N TYR A 199 20.95 0.01 9.53
CA TYR A 199 21.54 0.45 10.80
C TYR A 199 20.53 0.49 11.94
N GLN A 200 19.27 0.82 11.67
CA GLN A 200 18.20 0.68 12.66
C GLN A 200 18.06 -0.79 13.11
N PHE A 201 18.05 -1.74 12.17
CA PHE A 201 18.00 -3.17 12.48
C PHE A 201 19.22 -3.64 13.28
N LEU A 202 20.43 -3.18 12.97
CA LEU A 202 21.63 -3.46 13.76
C LEU A 202 21.50 -2.96 15.20
N ASN A 203 21.02 -1.72 15.40
CA ASN A 203 20.79 -1.15 16.74
C ASN A 203 19.72 -1.93 17.52
N GLN A 204 18.78 -2.57 16.83
CA GLN A 204 17.75 -3.44 17.40
C GLN A 204 18.23 -4.89 17.60
N GLY A 205 19.50 -5.20 17.29
CA GLY A 205 20.09 -6.54 17.43
C GLY A 205 19.56 -7.55 16.42
N LYS A 206 19.05 -7.10 15.27
CA LYS A 206 18.60 -7.99 14.18
C LYS A 206 19.79 -8.46 13.36
N LYS A 207 19.75 -9.71 12.91
CA LYS A 207 20.75 -10.28 12.00
C LYS A 207 20.47 -9.81 10.57
N LEU A 208 21.48 -9.31 9.89
CA LEU A 208 21.41 -8.88 8.49
C LEU A 208 22.09 -9.91 7.58
N VAL A 209 21.35 -10.43 6.62
CA VAL A 209 21.84 -11.38 5.63
C VAL A 209 21.71 -10.76 4.24
N LEU A 210 22.84 -10.58 3.54
CA LEU A 210 22.82 -10.22 2.13
C LEU A 210 22.53 -11.49 1.32
N ILE A 211 21.53 -11.46 0.44
CA ILE A 211 21.22 -12.57 -0.45
C ILE A 211 21.03 -12.04 -1.87
N THR A 212 21.94 -12.40 -2.78
CA THR A 212 21.97 -11.77 -4.11
C THR A 212 22.42 -12.72 -5.21
N LYS A 213 21.96 -12.43 -6.43
CA LYS A 213 22.43 -13.04 -7.68
C LYS A 213 23.34 -12.06 -8.43
N HIS A 214 24.11 -11.26 -7.71
CA HIS A 214 25.00 -10.27 -8.31
C HIS A 214 25.94 -10.94 -9.32
N LYS A 215 26.13 -10.32 -10.49
CA LYS A 215 26.90 -10.92 -11.57
C LYS A 215 28.41 -10.91 -11.34
N ASP A 216 28.90 -9.92 -10.58
CA ASP A 216 30.32 -9.70 -10.30
C ASP A 216 30.67 -10.23 -8.90
N ASP A 217 31.94 -10.14 -8.48
CA ASP A 217 32.34 -10.49 -7.12
C ASP A 217 31.65 -9.57 -6.10
N ILE A 218 30.77 -10.15 -5.29
CA ILE A 218 29.98 -9.39 -4.31
C ILE A 218 30.86 -8.71 -3.25
N TYR A 219 32.00 -9.30 -2.87
CA TYR A 219 32.87 -8.73 -1.86
C TYR A 219 33.60 -7.50 -2.39
N GLU A 220 34.07 -7.51 -3.63
CA GLU A 220 34.65 -6.32 -4.27
C GLU A 220 33.61 -5.19 -4.38
N SER A 221 32.38 -5.52 -4.79
CA SER A 221 31.27 -4.57 -4.87
C SER A 221 30.93 -3.97 -3.51
N LEU A 222 30.87 -4.77 -2.44
CA LEU A 222 30.63 -4.27 -1.08
C LEU A 222 31.75 -3.33 -0.61
N ILE A 223 33.01 -3.66 -0.85
CA ILE A 223 34.16 -2.80 -0.49
C ILE A 223 34.08 -1.46 -1.23
N LYS A 224 33.77 -1.48 -2.54
CA LYS A 224 33.60 -0.28 -3.37
C LYS A 224 32.59 0.69 -2.77
N PHE A 225 31.47 0.18 -2.25
CA PHE A 225 30.42 0.99 -1.63
C PHE A 225 30.57 1.19 -0.11
N ARG A 226 31.64 0.65 0.50
CA ARG A 226 31.91 0.69 1.96
C ARG A 226 30.84 -0.01 2.80
N LEU A 227 30.36 -1.16 2.32
CA LEU A 227 29.29 -1.95 2.93
C LEU A 227 29.76 -3.33 3.41
N ASP A 228 31.06 -3.65 3.30
CA ASP A 228 31.65 -4.95 3.60
C ASP A 228 31.56 -5.38 5.08
N LYS A 229 31.20 -4.44 5.97
CA LYS A 229 31.01 -4.67 7.41
C LYS A 229 29.57 -4.57 7.88
N VAL A 230 28.60 -4.42 6.97
CA VAL A 230 27.20 -4.21 7.33
C VAL A 230 26.47 -5.54 7.61
N PHE A 231 26.88 -6.62 6.96
CA PHE A 231 26.15 -7.90 6.98
C PHE A 231 26.84 -8.95 7.87
N ASP A 232 26.04 -9.73 8.58
CA ASP A 232 26.51 -10.88 9.37
C ASP A 232 26.80 -12.10 8.48
N GLU A 233 26.12 -12.18 7.34
CA GLU A 233 26.20 -13.29 6.40
C GLU A 233 25.96 -12.79 4.97
N ILE A 234 26.69 -13.37 4.01
CA ILE A 234 26.57 -13.07 2.59
C ILE A 234 26.31 -14.38 1.85
N ILE A 235 25.18 -14.44 1.14
CA ILE A 235 24.74 -15.55 0.31
C ILE A 235 24.76 -15.07 -1.14
N HIS A 236 25.81 -15.44 -1.87
CA HIS A 236 25.97 -15.14 -3.29
C HIS A 236 25.53 -16.36 -4.11
N LEU A 237 24.46 -16.20 -4.90
CA LEU A 237 23.78 -17.27 -5.63
C LEU A 237 24.05 -17.20 -7.13
N GLU A 238 23.99 -18.36 -7.77
CA GLU A 238 23.91 -18.49 -9.21
C GLU A 238 22.53 -18.01 -9.74
N GLN A 239 22.47 -17.65 -11.02
CA GLN A 239 21.27 -17.05 -11.63
C GLN A 239 20.04 -17.95 -11.61
N ASP A 240 20.25 -19.26 -11.73
CA ASP A 240 19.22 -20.29 -11.82
C ASP A 240 18.70 -20.78 -10.46
N HIS A 241 19.38 -20.43 -9.36
CA HIS A 241 18.94 -20.77 -8.01
C HIS A 241 17.75 -19.90 -7.56
N PHE A 242 16.91 -20.40 -6.65
CA PHE A 242 15.82 -19.59 -6.11
C PHE A 242 16.14 -19.08 -4.71
N LYS A 243 15.97 -17.77 -4.46
CA LYS A 243 16.32 -17.17 -3.15
C LYS A 243 15.57 -17.82 -1.98
N PHE A 244 14.33 -18.25 -2.19
CA PHE A 244 13.53 -18.89 -1.14
C PHE A 244 14.12 -20.21 -0.61
N GLU A 245 15.01 -20.86 -1.36
CA GLU A 245 15.66 -22.11 -0.92
C GLU A 245 16.77 -21.86 0.11
N TYR A 246 17.25 -20.62 0.19
CA TYR A 246 18.35 -20.18 1.06
C TYR A 246 17.90 -19.28 2.21
N ILE A 247 16.61 -18.98 2.28
CA ILE A 247 16.03 -18.16 3.35
C ILE A 247 15.50 -19.07 4.45
N ASP A 248 16.05 -18.92 5.66
CA ASP A 248 15.47 -19.49 6.86
C ASP A 248 14.31 -18.60 7.33
N LYS A 249 13.08 -19.10 7.10
CA LYS A 249 11.81 -18.42 7.35
C LYS A 249 11.55 -18.04 8.81
N GLU A 250 12.24 -18.67 9.78
CA GLU A 250 11.99 -18.43 11.21
C GLU A 250 12.23 -16.96 11.55
N LYS A 251 11.15 -16.24 11.86
CA LYS A 251 11.17 -14.80 12.20
C LYS A 251 12.01 -13.98 11.20
N ALA A 252 11.72 -14.14 9.91
CA ALA A 252 12.44 -13.46 8.84
C ALA A 252 11.57 -12.46 8.08
N ILE A 253 12.21 -11.43 7.53
CA ILE A 253 11.66 -10.59 6.46
C ILE A 253 12.60 -10.60 5.27
N PHE A 254 12.08 -10.26 4.09
CA PHE A 254 12.85 -10.19 2.86
C PHE A 254 12.64 -8.86 2.12
N ILE A 255 13.73 -8.22 1.67
CA ILE A 255 13.70 -6.94 0.97
C ILE A 255 14.40 -7.08 -0.38
N ASP A 256 13.64 -6.86 -1.46
CA ASP A 256 14.08 -7.08 -2.85
C ASP A 256 13.20 -6.26 -3.81
N ASP A 257 13.77 -5.63 -4.84
CA ASP A 257 12.99 -4.85 -5.81
C ASP A 257 12.16 -5.76 -6.73
N SER A 258 12.70 -6.93 -7.08
CA SER A 258 12.11 -7.87 -8.02
C SER A 258 10.79 -8.41 -7.49
N TYR A 259 9.72 -8.09 -8.23
CA TYR A 259 8.39 -8.63 -7.96
C TYR A 259 8.39 -10.16 -8.00
N ALA A 260 9.12 -10.76 -8.94
CA ALA A 260 9.14 -12.21 -9.12
C ALA A 260 9.80 -12.92 -7.94
N GLU A 261 10.96 -12.44 -7.48
CA GLU A 261 11.66 -12.98 -6.30
C GLU A 261 10.80 -12.82 -5.05
N ARG A 262 10.26 -11.61 -4.79
CA ARG A 262 9.34 -11.38 -3.67
C ARG A 262 8.11 -12.28 -3.71
N TYR A 263 7.50 -12.47 -4.88
CA TYR A 263 6.35 -13.34 -5.04
C TYR A 263 6.71 -14.80 -4.73
N GLN A 264 7.84 -15.30 -5.22
CA GLN A 264 8.31 -16.66 -4.96
C GLN A 264 8.59 -16.88 -3.47
N VAL A 265 9.33 -15.96 -2.82
CA VAL A 265 9.62 -16.01 -1.39
C VAL A 265 8.33 -15.95 -0.55
N HIS A 266 7.44 -15.01 -0.84
CA HIS A 266 6.16 -14.89 -0.14
C HIS A 266 5.31 -16.17 -0.32
N LYS A 267 5.26 -16.72 -1.53
CA LYS A 267 4.48 -17.93 -1.83
C LYS A 267 5.02 -19.16 -1.11
N ALA A 268 6.34 -19.37 -1.14
CA ALA A 268 7.00 -20.56 -0.61
C ALA A 268 7.13 -20.52 0.92
N LEU A 269 7.51 -19.38 1.49
CA LEU A 269 7.90 -19.28 2.90
C LEU A 269 6.86 -18.58 3.79
N LYS A 270 5.90 -17.86 3.20
CA LYS A 270 4.86 -17.11 3.93
C LYS A 270 5.42 -16.05 4.91
N ILE A 271 6.60 -15.51 4.60
CA ILE A 271 7.19 -14.40 5.34
C ILE A 271 6.82 -13.04 4.72
N PRO A 272 6.88 -11.93 5.49
CA PRO A 272 6.75 -10.58 4.95
C PRO A 272 7.85 -10.25 3.95
N VAL A 273 7.47 -9.69 2.81
CA VAL A 273 8.39 -9.25 1.75
C VAL A 273 8.16 -7.78 1.39
N PHE A 274 9.23 -7.02 1.16
CA PHE A 274 9.17 -5.57 0.95
C PHE A 274 9.96 -5.18 -0.29
N ALA A 275 9.36 -4.32 -1.11
CA ALA A 275 10.10 -3.58 -2.13
C ALA A 275 10.75 -2.33 -1.53
N PRO A 276 11.80 -1.77 -2.16
CA PRO A 276 12.41 -0.51 -1.72
C PRO A 276 11.40 0.65 -1.52
N ASP A 277 10.31 0.71 -2.29
CA ASP A 277 9.27 1.75 -2.15
C ASP A 277 8.29 1.54 -0.99
N SER A 278 8.40 0.39 -0.31
CA SER A 278 7.52 -0.02 0.80
C SER A 278 8.24 -0.12 2.15
N ILE A 279 9.56 0.14 2.20
CA ILE A 279 10.33 0.03 3.44
C ILE A 279 10.04 1.17 4.44
N GLU A 280 9.35 2.24 4.03
CA GLU A 280 9.01 3.36 4.91
C GLU A 280 8.19 2.95 6.13
N CYS A 281 7.42 1.85 6.03
CA CYS A 281 6.68 1.32 7.16
C CYS A 281 7.53 0.61 8.23
N LEU A 282 8.80 0.33 7.92
CA LEU A 282 9.77 -0.30 8.82
C LEU A 282 10.66 0.72 9.55
N ILE A 283 10.59 2.01 9.16
CA ILE A 283 11.43 3.08 9.71
C ILE A 283 10.73 3.72 10.92
N ASP A 284 11.48 3.89 12.02
CA ASP A 284 10.98 4.49 13.27
C ASP A 284 10.70 6.02 13.15
#